data_AF-A0A5E6M8H4-F1
#
_entry.id   AF-A0A5E6M8H4-F1
#
_cell.length_a   1.000
_cell.length_b   1.000
_cell.length_c   1.000
_cell.angle_alpha   90.00
_cell.angle_beta   90.00
_cell.angle_gamma   90.00
#
_symmetry.space_group_name_H-M   'P 1'
#
loop_
_entity.id
_entity.type
_entity.pdbx_description
1 polymer ?
#
loop_
_entity_poly.entity_id
_entity_poly.type
_entity_poly.pdbx_seq_one_letter_code
_entity_poly.pdbx_strand_id
1 'polypeptide(L)'
;MGLRPGIDLRADGAYVVAPPSLHASGHRYAWAQGRSPEEIPPAPPPVWLRRQMGWEAVGHPLAYWRRLVREGVQEGERNNTIASLTGHLLWHGVDPAVVLDLLLAWNATRCRPPLSEDEVARAVESIVRLHRRQEEREEKL
;
A
#
# COMPACT_ATOMS: atom_id res chain seq x y z
N MET A 1 -30.84 5.67 -0.49
CA MET A 1 -29.93 6.83 -0.48
C MET A 1 -28.77 6.51 -1.39
N GLY A 2 -28.73 7.11 -2.57
CA GLY A 2 -27.66 6.88 -3.55
C GLY A 2 -26.45 7.76 -3.24
N LEU A 3 -25.25 7.22 -3.38
CA LEU A 3 -24.00 7.99 -3.26
C LEU A 3 -23.88 9.01 -4.40
N ARG A 4 -24.31 8.62 -5.60
CA ARG A 4 -24.27 9.37 -6.88
C ARG A 4 -25.29 8.77 -7.85
N PRO A 5 -25.65 9.44 -8.96
CA PRO A 5 -26.42 8.81 -10.02
C PRO A 5 -25.80 7.47 -10.45
N GLY A 6 -26.58 6.39 -10.34
CA GLY A 6 -26.16 5.03 -10.66
C GLY A 6 -25.37 4.28 -9.59
N ILE A 7 -25.23 4.81 -8.37
CA ILE A 7 -24.47 4.17 -7.28
C ILE A 7 -25.27 4.21 -5.97
N ASP A 8 -25.58 3.02 -5.44
CA ASP A 8 -26.26 2.84 -4.15
C ASP A 8 -25.32 2.21 -3.11
N LEU A 9 -25.32 2.77 -1.90
CA LEU A 9 -24.67 2.15 -0.75
C LEU A 9 -25.67 1.26 -0.01
N ARG A 10 -25.31 0.00 0.22
CA ARG A 10 -26.08 -0.94 1.04
C ARG A 10 -25.33 -1.16 2.34
N ALA A 11 -25.98 -0.82 3.45
CA ALA A 11 -25.46 -0.96 4.81
C ALA A 11 -26.39 -1.88 5.62
N ASP A 12 -26.21 -1.93 6.93
CA ASP A 12 -26.99 -2.76 7.84
C ASP A 12 -28.51 -2.57 7.64
N GLY A 13 -29.24 -3.68 7.59
CA GLY A 13 -30.67 -3.69 7.32
C GLY A 13 -31.05 -3.61 5.82
N ALA A 14 -30.07 -3.46 4.92
CA ALA A 14 -30.29 -3.57 3.48
C ALA A 14 -29.83 -4.94 2.95
N TYR A 15 -30.45 -5.39 1.86
CA TYR A 15 -30.11 -6.64 1.19
C TYR A 15 -29.93 -6.44 -0.31
N VAL A 16 -29.19 -7.37 -0.93
CA VAL A 16 -29.05 -7.52 -2.38
C VAL A 16 -29.44 -8.95 -2.76
N VAL A 17 -29.94 -9.16 -3.98
CA VAL A 17 -30.25 -10.48 -4.53
C VAL A 17 -29.11 -10.88 -5.46
N ALA A 18 -28.49 -12.04 -5.22
CA ALA A 18 -27.31 -12.53 -5.95
C ALA A 18 -27.48 -14.02 -6.30
N PRO A 19 -26.66 -14.60 -7.19
CA PRO A 19 -26.65 -16.05 -7.40
C PRO A 19 -26.50 -16.84 -6.08
N PRO A 20 -27.20 -17.98 -5.90
CA PRO A 20 -28.15 -18.64 -6.82
C PRO A 20 -29.64 -18.31 -6.55
N SER A 21 -29.96 -17.11 -6.06
CA SER A 21 -31.34 -16.70 -5.76
C SER A 21 -32.28 -16.79 -6.96
N LEU A 22 -33.56 -17.05 -6.70
CA LEU A 22 -34.63 -17.09 -7.69
C LEU A 22 -35.06 -15.67 -8.07
N HIS A 23 -35.01 -15.34 -9.35
CA HIS A 23 -35.53 -14.08 -9.89
C HIS A 23 -37.05 -14.16 -10.09
N ALA A 24 -37.75 -13.01 -10.09
CA ALA A 24 -39.19 -12.93 -10.30
C ALA A 24 -39.66 -13.57 -11.62
N SER A 25 -38.76 -13.71 -12.62
CA SER A 25 -39.03 -14.43 -13.87
C SER A 25 -39.10 -15.96 -13.75
N GLY A 26 -38.73 -16.55 -12.61
CA GLY A 26 -38.61 -18.00 -12.42
C GLY A 26 -37.23 -18.60 -12.73
N HIS A 27 -36.34 -17.85 -13.38
CA HIS A 27 -34.93 -18.23 -13.56
C HIS A 27 -34.09 -17.93 -12.31
N ARG A 28 -33.01 -18.68 -12.11
CA ARG A 28 -32.02 -18.39 -11.06
C ARG A 28 -30.92 -17.48 -11.58
N TYR A 29 -30.50 -16.52 -10.77
CA TYR A 29 -29.26 -15.81 -11.04
C TYR A 29 -28.10 -16.79 -11.01
N ALA A 30 -27.17 -16.65 -11.95
CA ALA A 30 -25.93 -17.41 -12.02
C ALA A 30 -24.78 -16.47 -12.34
N TRP A 31 -23.60 -16.75 -11.80
CA TRP A 31 -22.38 -16.12 -12.26
C TRP A 31 -22.07 -16.60 -13.68
N ALA A 32 -21.59 -15.71 -14.53
CA ALA A 32 -20.98 -16.13 -15.79
C ALA A 32 -19.75 -16.99 -15.46
N GLN A 33 -19.41 -17.93 -16.36
CA GLN A 33 -18.29 -18.83 -16.17
C GLN A 33 -16.99 -18.04 -15.89
N GLY A 34 -16.29 -18.36 -14.80
CA GLY A 34 -15.06 -17.68 -14.41
C GLY A 34 -15.26 -16.28 -13.83
N ARG A 35 -16.47 -15.91 -13.39
CA ARG A 35 -16.83 -14.56 -12.93
C ARG A 35 -17.42 -14.55 -11.52
N SER A 36 -17.29 -15.62 -10.74
CA SER A 36 -17.76 -15.61 -9.36
C SER A 36 -16.83 -14.77 -8.45
N PRO A 37 -17.31 -14.30 -7.27
CA PRO A 37 -16.48 -13.58 -6.30
C PRO A 37 -15.27 -14.36 -5.79
N GLU A 38 -15.32 -15.69 -5.86
CA GLU A 38 -14.22 -16.58 -5.51
C GLU A 38 -13.20 -16.72 -6.64
N GLU A 39 -13.60 -16.46 -7.88
CA GLU A 39 -12.75 -16.58 -9.08
C GLU A 39 -12.11 -15.25 -9.49
N ILE A 40 -12.77 -14.12 -9.22
CA ILE A 40 -12.29 -12.78 -9.58
C ILE A 40 -12.24 -11.88 -8.35
N PRO A 41 -11.05 -11.33 -8.01
CA PRO A 41 -10.94 -10.40 -6.90
C PRO A 41 -11.74 -9.12 -7.20
N PRO A 42 -12.31 -8.46 -6.17
CA PRO A 42 -12.98 -7.18 -6.33
C PRO A 42 -12.09 -6.16 -7.05
N ALA A 43 -12.66 -5.48 -8.04
CA ALA A 43 -11.95 -4.40 -8.72
C ALA A 43 -11.61 -3.28 -7.71
N PRO A 44 -10.45 -2.62 -7.85
CA PRO A 44 -10.11 -1.51 -6.98
C PRO A 44 -11.17 -0.40 -7.09
N PRO A 45 -11.51 0.25 -5.96
CA PRO A 45 -12.52 1.29 -5.96
C PRO A 45 -12.08 2.48 -6.85
N PRO A 46 -13.01 3.10 -7.59
CA PRO A 46 -12.71 4.25 -8.42
C PRO A 46 -12.00 5.36 -7.65
N VAL A 47 -11.08 6.07 -8.30
CA VAL A 47 -10.28 7.15 -7.69
C VAL A 47 -11.14 8.18 -6.96
N TRP A 48 -12.27 8.56 -7.57
CA TRP A 48 -13.19 9.53 -6.98
C TRP A 48 -13.78 9.04 -5.66
N LEU A 49 -14.02 7.74 -5.51
CA LEU A 49 -14.64 7.15 -4.33
C LEU A 49 -13.62 7.13 -3.20
N ARG A 50 -12.37 6.76 -3.52
CA ARG A 50 -11.26 6.83 -2.56
C ARG A 50 -11.10 8.21 -1.95
N ARG A 51 -11.10 9.25 -2.80
CA ARG A 51 -10.99 10.64 -2.33
C ARG A 51 -12.16 11.06 -1.42
N GLN A 52 -13.39 10.66 -1.77
CA GLN A 52 -14.58 11.04 -1.01
C GLN A 52 -14.69 10.31 0.33
N MET A 53 -14.28 9.04 0.38
CA MET A 53 -14.33 8.23 1.60
C MET A 53 -13.23 8.58 2.61
N GLY A 54 -12.36 9.56 2.29
CA GLY A 54 -11.18 9.82 3.10
C GLY A 54 -10.27 8.60 3.18
N TRP A 55 -10.33 7.70 2.19
CA TRP A 55 -9.31 6.68 2.00
C TRP A 55 -8.05 7.43 1.57
N GLU A 56 -7.32 7.93 2.57
CA GLU A 56 -5.98 8.45 2.38
C GLU A 56 -5.18 7.38 1.64
N ALA A 57 -4.45 7.82 0.61
CA ALA A 57 -3.43 6.96 0.06
C ALA A 57 -2.54 6.54 1.23
N VAL A 58 -2.43 5.24 1.48
CA VAL A 58 -1.51 4.70 2.47
C VAL A 58 -0.10 5.02 1.96
N GLY A 59 0.45 6.17 2.35
CA GLY A 59 1.79 6.62 1.94
C GLY A 59 1.93 8.12 1.65
N HIS A 60 3.18 8.58 1.61
CA HIS A 60 3.52 9.96 1.29
C HIS A 60 3.48 10.25 -0.24
N PRO A 61 3.10 11.46 -0.67
CA PRO A 61 3.11 11.85 -2.08
C PRO A 61 4.55 11.96 -2.63
N LEU A 62 4.72 11.83 -3.95
CA LEU A 62 6.05 11.91 -4.60
C LEU A 62 6.83 13.20 -4.26
N ALA A 63 6.12 14.33 -4.09
CA ALA A 63 6.73 15.59 -3.70
C ALA A 63 7.40 15.54 -2.32
N TYR A 64 6.84 14.77 -1.38
CA TYR A 64 7.43 14.55 -0.06
C TYR A 64 8.78 13.84 -0.19
N TRP A 65 8.84 12.72 -0.92
CA TRP A 65 10.07 11.94 -1.11
C TRP A 65 11.17 12.75 -1.81
N ARG A 66 10.80 13.52 -2.84
CA ARG A 66 11.73 14.43 -3.53
C ARG A 66 12.33 15.46 -2.59
N ARG A 67 11.52 16.06 -1.72
CA ARG A 67 11.97 17.02 -0.72
C ARG A 67 12.90 16.34 0.29
N LEU A 68 12.48 15.22 0.84
CA LEU A 68 13.22 14.43 1.82
C LEU A 68 14.64 14.07 1.35
N VAL A 69 14.76 13.55 0.12
CA VAL A 69 16.06 13.15 -0.44
C VAL A 69 16.97 14.35 -0.71
N ARG A 70 16.40 15.52 -1.03
CA ARG A 70 17.17 16.75 -1.30
C ARG A 70 17.58 17.47 -0.02
N GLU A 71 16.69 17.59 0.95
CA GLU A 71 16.91 18.43 2.13
C GLU A 71 17.58 17.66 3.26
N GLY A 72 17.38 16.34 3.32
CA GLY A 72 17.84 15.54 4.46
C GLY A 72 16.99 15.76 5.70
N VAL A 73 17.47 15.25 6.83
CA VAL A 73 16.80 15.33 8.14
C VAL A 73 17.82 15.59 9.25
N GLN A 74 17.33 16.13 10.37
CA GLN A 74 18.16 16.46 11.53
C GLN A 74 18.22 15.32 12.55
N GLU A 75 18.99 15.53 13.61
CA GLU A 75 19.03 14.68 14.78
C GLU A 75 17.63 14.33 15.31
N GLY A 76 17.41 13.05 15.64
CA GLY A 76 16.12 12.52 16.12
C GLY A 76 15.26 11.90 15.02
N GLU A 77 15.40 12.31 13.75
CA GLU A 77 14.52 11.85 12.67
C GLU A 77 15.14 10.79 11.75
N ARG A 78 16.47 10.71 11.71
CA ARG A 78 17.26 9.91 10.76
C ARG A 78 16.86 8.43 10.70
N ASN A 79 16.83 7.75 11.85
CA ASN A 79 16.57 6.31 11.90
C ASN A 79 15.16 5.98 11.38
N ASN A 80 14.15 6.71 11.83
CA ASN A 80 12.77 6.52 11.36
C ASN A 80 12.63 6.85 9.88
N THR A 81 13.35 7.88 9.40
CA THR A 81 13.34 8.26 8.00
C THR A 81 13.99 7.21 7.11
N ILE A 82 15.13 6.64 7.54
CA ILE A 82 15.80 5.53 6.85
C ILE A 82 14.87 4.33 6.78
N ALA A 83 14.20 3.96 7.87
CA ALA A 83 13.24 2.87 7.88
C ALA A 83 12.08 3.09 6.88
N SER A 84 11.47 4.28 6.91
CA SER A 84 10.38 4.65 6.00
C SER A 84 10.81 4.69 4.54
N LEU A 85 11.99 5.25 4.25
CA LEU A 85 12.51 5.31 2.89
C LEU A 85 12.94 3.93 2.38
N THR A 86 13.48 3.06 3.25
CA THR A 86 13.75 1.65 2.94
C THR A 86 12.46 0.96 2.51
N GLY A 87 11.41 1.06 3.32
CA GLY A 87 10.12 0.45 3.00
C GLY A 87 9.53 0.97 1.70
N HIS A 88 9.63 2.28 1.44
CA HIS A 88 9.19 2.88 0.19
C HIS A 88 9.92 2.31 -1.04
N LEU A 89 11.25 2.18 -0.98
CA LEU A 89 12.05 1.66 -2.09
C LEU A 89 11.80 0.17 -2.34
N LEU A 90 11.71 -0.63 -1.27
CA LEU A 90 11.40 -2.07 -1.37
C LEU A 90 10.00 -2.30 -1.96
N TRP A 91 9.00 -1.53 -1.52
CA TRP A 91 7.64 -1.60 -2.08
C TRP A 91 7.61 -1.32 -3.60
N HIS A 92 8.58 -0.55 -4.10
CA HIS A 92 8.77 -0.29 -5.53
C HIS A 92 9.71 -1.27 -6.24
N GLY A 93 10.10 -2.37 -5.58
CA GLY A 93 10.91 -3.44 -6.17
C GLY A 93 12.39 -3.10 -6.32
N VAL A 94 12.91 -2.13 -5.58
CA VAL A 94 14.35 -1.81 -5.58
C VAL A 94 15.09 -2.88 -4.77
N ASP A 95 16.16 -3.43 -5.34
CA ASP A 95 16.97 -4.48 -4.72
C ASP A 95 17.53 -4.05 -3.34
N PRO A 96 17.51 -4.92 -2.31
CA PRO A 96 17.98 -4.57 -0.96
C PRO A 96 19.42 -4.07 -0.86
N ALA A 97 20.35 -4.58 -1.67
CA ALA A 97 21.74 -4.11 -1.65
C ALA A 97 21.82 -2.68 -2.24
N VAL A 98 21.08 -2.43 -3.32
CA VAL A 98 20.96 -1.08 -3.90
C VAL A 98 20.32 -0.11 -2.92
N VAL A 99 19.29 -0.53 -2.17
CA VAL A 99 18.66 0.30 -1.13
C VAL A 99 19.67 0.70 -0.04
N LEU A 100 20.51 -0.24 0.41
CA LEU A 100 21.55 0.04 1.39
C LEU A 100 22.54 1.09 0.88
N ASP A 101 23.08 0.91 -0.32
CA ASP A 101 24.05 1.85 -0.91
C ASP A 101 23.46 3.26 -1.07
N LEU A 102 22.21 3.36 -1.52
CA LEU A 102 21.50 4.63 -1.65
C LEU A 102 21.31 5.31 -0.30
N LEU A 103 20.97 4.56 0.74
CA LEU A 103 20.71 5.13 2.08
C LEU A 103 22.00 5.49 2.81
N LEU A 104 23.10 4.76 2.61
CA LEU A 104 24.42 5.14 3.10
C LEU A 104 24.86 6.47 2.46
N ALA A 105 24.77 6.59 1.13
CA ALA A 105 25.11 7.81 0.42
C ALA A 105 24.23 8.99 0.83
N TRP A 106 22.91 8.77 0.97
CA TRP A 106 21.99 9.81 1.42
C TRP A 106 22.27 10.24 2.86
N ASN A 107 22.48 9.30 3.79
CA ASN A 107 22.82 9.61 5.18
C ASN A 107 24.10 10.44 5.28
N ALA A 108 25.17 10.02 4.60
CA ALA A 108 26.45 10.73 4.62
C ALA A 108 26.33 12.17 4.06
N THR A 109 25.57 12.36 2.99
CA THR A 109 25.51 13.65 2.30
C THR A 109 24.45 14.60 2.86
N ARG A 110 23.32 14.09 3.38
CA ARG A 110 22.12 14.87 3.72
C ARG A 110 21.75 14.86 5.20
N CYS A 111 22.09 13.84 5.97
CA CYS A 111 21.74 13.81 7.41
C CYS A 111 22.71 14.60 8.27
N ARG A 112 22.21 15.24 9.33
CA ARG A 112 23.03 16.04 10.27
C ARG A 112 22.67 15.75 11.74
N PRO A 113 23.64 15.27 12.55
CA PRO A 113 24.84 14.55 12.12
C PRO A 113 24.48 13.23 11.40
N PRO A 114 25.33 12.69 10.50
CA PRO A 114 25.07 11.38 9.90
C PRO A 114 25.08 10.28 10.97
N LEU A 115 24.24 9.26 10.79
CA LEU A 115 24.34 8.02 11.56
C LEU A 115 25.59 7.23 11.15
N SER A 116 26.05 6.32 12.00
CA SER A 116 27.12 5.38 11.62
C SER A 116 26.63 4.41 10.54
N GLU A 117 27.54 3.89 9.71
CA GLU A 117 27.19 2.93 8.66
C GLU A 117 26.51 1.68 9.24
N ASP A 118 26.96 1.19 10.39
CA ASP A 118 26.36 0.07 11.10
C ASP A 118 24.92 0.34 11.58
N GLU A 119 24.61 1.58 11.96
CA GLU A 119 23.24 1.97 12.30
C GLU A 119 22.34 2.00 11.08
N VAL A 120 22.81 2.55 9.96
CA VAL A 120 22.08 2.55 8.69
C VAL A 120 21.83 1.11 8.24
N ALA A 121 22.87 0.27 8.21
CA ALA A 121 22.78 -1.12 7.80
C ALA A 121 21.78 -1.91 8.65
N ARG A 122 21.83 -1.77 9.98
CA ARG A 122 20.87 -2.43 10.89
C ARG A 122 19.43 -1.98 10.65
N ALA A 123 19.20 -0.69 10.42
CA ALA A 123 17.87 -0.17 10.13
C ALA A 123 17.31 -0.75 8.82
N VAL A 124 18.12 -0.74 7.75
CA VAL A 124 17.75 -1.32 6.45
C VAL A 124 17.45 -2.80 6.57
N GLU A 125 18.35 -3.57 7.20
CA GLU A 125 18.20 -5.02 7.36
C GLU A 125 16.92 -5.39 8.13
N SER A 126 16.59 -4.61 9.16
CA SER A 126 15.35 -4.80 9.93
C SER A 126 14.10 -4.69 9.05
N ILE A 127 14.05 -3.69 8.17
CA ILE A 127 12.92 -3.48 7.27
C ILE A 127 12.90 -4.52 6.14
N VAL A 128 14.05 -4.91 5.59
CA VAL A 128 14.15 -5.99 4.60
C VAL A 128 13.58 -7.30 5.15
N ARG A 129 13.92 -7.66 6.40
CA ARG A 129 13.36 -8.86 7.06
C ARG A 129 11.85 -8.77 7.23
N LEU A 130 11.33 -7.60 7.58
CA LEU A 130 9.89 -7.38 7.72
C LEU A 130 9.18 -7.53 6.36
N HIS A 131 9.73 -6.92 5.31
CA HIS A 131 9.17 -6.93 3.97
C HIS A 131 9.05 -8.35 3.41
N ARG A 132 10.13 -9.15 3.48
CA ARG A 132 10.12 -10.55 3.04
C ARG A 132 9.07 -11.40 3.75
N ARG A 133 8.90 -11.21 5.07
CA ARG A 133 7.86 -11.92 5.84
C ARG A 133 6.44 -11.56 5.41
N GLN A 134 6.22 -10.33 4.92
CA GLN A 134 4.92 -9.91 4.41
C GLN A 134 4.66 -10.54 3.04
N GLU A 135 5.63 -10.52 2.14
CA GLU A 135 5.54 -11.18 0.82
C GLU A 135 5.25 -12.69 0.96
N GLU A 136 6.00 -13.39 1.81
CA GLU A 136 5.79 -14.83 2.09
C GLU A 136 4.40 -15.15 2.67
N ARG A 137 3.76 -14.18 3.34
CA ARG A 137 2.42 -14.33 3.93
C ARG A 137 1.33 -14.07 2.90
N GLU A 138 1.55 -13.13 2.00
CA GLU A 138 0.65 -12.82 0.88
C GLU A 138 0.64 -13.93 -0.17
N GLU A 139 1.77 -14.59 -0.42
CA GLU A 139 1.86 -15.75 -1.34
C GLU A 139 1.16 -17.02 -0.82
N LYS A 140 0.90 -17.12 0.48
CA LYS A 140 0.26 -18.29 1.12
C LYS A 140 -1.26 -18.18 1.24
N LEU A 141 -1.84 -17.05 0.82
CA LEU A 141 -3.29 -16.77 0.81
C LEU A 141 -3.87 -17.03 -0.57
#